data_AF-A0A535Z067-F1
#
_entry.id   AF-A0A535Z067-F1
#
_cell.length_a   1.000
_cell.length_b   1.000
_cell.length_c   1.000
_cell.angle_alpha   90.00
_cell.angle_beta   90.00
_cell.angle_gamma   90.00
#
_symmetry.space_group_name_H-M   'P 1'
#
loop_
_entity.id
_entity.type
_entity.pdbx_description
1 polymer ?
#
loop_
_entity_poly.entity_id
_entity_poly.type
_entity_poly.pdbx_seq_one_letter_code
_entity_poly.pdbx_strand_id
1 'polypeptide(L)'
;MVRALDGFPAAGGWPDLDNRAASLAGWMGWQLDPAVREAFTRVAPPAGAWLVNDPVHLLLGPGGAVRRWQRAWKLVDDGSVLSRVAIEVDEADDTDVLARVDAEVIGHGVPPWIEERLTGAPAVPAESAARRRRYLADVARSIELVVTRQELVLQP
;
A
#
# COMPACT_ATOMS: atom_id res chain seq x y z
N MET A 1 22.16 14.09 26.75
CA MET A 1 21.17 15.15 26.99
C MET A 1 21.14 16.01 25.74
N VAL A 2 20.18 15.80 24.84
CA VAL A 2 20.13 16.52 23.55
C VAL A 2 18.91 17.44 23.58
N ARG A 3 19.18 18.73 23.30
CA ARG A 3 18.27 19.86 23.37
C ARG A 3 17.59 19.99 22.02
N ALA A 4 16.26 19.98 21.99
CA ALA A 4 15.49 20.30 20.80
C ALA A 4 15.57 21.80 20.50
N LEU A 5 15.72 22.15 19.22
CA LEU A 5 15.60 23.52 18.73
C LEU A 5 14.17 23.71 18.23
N ASP A 6 13.44 24.59 18.89
CA ASP A 6 12.15 25.09 18.40
C ASP A 6 12.37 26.01 17.19
N GLY A 7 11.46 25.89 16.20
CA GLY A 7 11.10 27.01 15.35
C GLY A 7 11.17 26.77 13.83
N PHE A 8 10.14 26.13 13.27
CA PHE A 8 9.63 26.51 11.95
C PHE A 8 8.10 26.62 12.02
N PRO A 9 7.49 27.68 11.46
CA PRO A 9 6.05 27.86 11.48
C PRO A 9 5.36 26.74 10.70
N ALA A 10 4.33 26.15 11.30
CA ALA A 10 3.57 25.03 10.75
C ALA A 10 2.88 25.41 9.43
N ALA A 11 3.42 24.91 8.31
CA ALA A 11 2.74 24.80 7.03
C ALA A 11 3.11 23.45 6.38
N GLY A 12 2.37 22.39 6.77
CA GLY A 12 1.98 21.28 5.89
C GLY A 12 3.05 20.35 5.29
N GLY A 13 4.13 20.03 5.99
CA GLY A 13 5.24 19.23 5.44
C GLY A 13 5.60 17.92 6.16
N TRP A 14 4.89 17.56 7.23
CA TRP A 14 5.12 16.29 7.95
C TRP A 14 3.87 15.42 7.83
N PRO A 15 4.01 14.10 7.60
CA PRO A 15 2.87 13.20 7.70
C PRO A 15 2.27 13.39 9.09
N ASP A 16 0.98 13.67 9.14
CA ASP A 16 0.25 13.63 10.39
C ASP A 16 0.39 12.21 10.96
N LEU A 17 1.20 12.05 12.02
CA LEU A 17 1.38 10.77 12.70
C LEU A 17 0.09 10.30 13.39
N ASP A 18 -0.88 11.20 13.58
CA ASP A 18 -2.23 10.86 14.02
C ASP A 18 -3.13 10.42 12.85
N ASN A 19 -2.72 10.65 11.60
CA ASN A 19 -3.43 10.15 10.42
C ASN A 19 -3.13 8.66 10.23
N ARG A 20 -4.01 7.87 10.82
CA ARG A 20 -3.98 6.40 10.77
C ARG A 20 -4.02 5.86 9.35
N ALA A 21 -4.76 6.51 8.44
CA ALA A 21 -4.82 6.10 7.04
C ALA A 21 -3.44 6.26 6.35
N ALA A 22 -2.79 7.41 6.54
CA ALA A 22 -1.42 7.65 6.03
C ALA A 22 -0.42 6.63 6.58
N SER A 23 -0.48 6.40 7.89
CA SER A 23 0.39 5.45 8.59
C SER A 23 0.17 4.02 8.11
N LEU A 24 -1.08 3.61 7.91
CA LEU A 24 -1.43 2.28 7.42
C LEU A 24 -0.97 2.07 5.98
N ALA A 25 -1.22 3.03 5.09
CA ALA A 25 -0.75 2.97 3.70
C ALA A 25 0.78 2.90 3.64
N GLY A 26 1.49 3.68 4.47
CA GLY A 26 2.95 3.64 4.56
C GLY A 26 3.49 2.31 5.08
N TRP A 27 2.88 1.77 6.14
CA TRP A 27 3.30 0.50 6.73
C TRP A 27 3.05 -0.68 5.79
N MET A 28 1.85 -0.76 5.20
CA MET A 28 1.53 -1.76 4.17
C MET A 28 2.49 -1.66 3.00
N GLY A 29 2.74 -0.41 2.57
CA GLY A 29 3.75 -0.04 1.61
C GLY A 29 5.11 -0.67 1.87
N TRP A 30 5.64 -0.44 3.07
CA TRP A 30 6.94 -0.95 3.47
C TRP A 30 7.01 -2.48 3.48
N GLN A 31 5.95 -3.15 3.97
CA GLN A 31 5.89 -4.62 4.01
C GLN A 31 5.84 -5.26 2.62
N LEU A 32 5.12 -4.62 1.68
CA LEU A 32 4.89 -5.15 0.34
C LEU A 32 5.97 -4.75 -0.68
N ASP A 33 6.82 -3.77 -0.37
CA ASP A 33 7.85 -3.26 -1.28
C ASP A 33 8.73 -4.36 -1.92
N PRO A 34 9.24 -5.37 -1.18
CA PRO A 34 10.02 -6.44 -1.79
C PRO A 34 9.23 -7.25 -2.83
N ALA A 35 7.97 -7.60 -2.52
CA ALA A 35 7.13 -8.40 -3.40
C ALA A 35 6.72 -7.64 -4.66
N VAL A 36 6.37 -6.34 -4.53
CA VAL A 36 6.02 -5.50 -5.68
C VAL A 36 7.22 -5.32 -6.61
N ARG A 37 8.42 -5.10 -6.05
CA ARG A 37 9.68 -5.02 -6.81
C ARG A 37 9.96 -6.31 -7.57
N GLU A 38 9.78 -7.45 -6.92
CA GLU A 38 9.98 -8.75 -7.54
C GLU A 38 9.00 -8.96 -8.70
N ALA A 39 7.71 -8.70 -8.49
CA ALA A 39 6.69 -8.81 -9.52
C ALA A 39 7.01 -7.93 -10.73
N PHE A 40 7.39 -6.67 -10.51
CA PHE A 40 7.80 -5.79 -11.62
C PHE A 40 9.08 -6.22 -12.31
N THR A 41 10.05 -6.76 -11.58
CA THR A 41 11.30 -7.29 -12.17
C THR A 41 11.01 -8.41 -13.16
N ARG A 42 10.00 -9.25 -12.90
CA ARG A 42 9.64 -10.35 -13.80
C ARG A 42 8.95 -9.91 -15.08
N VAL A 43 8.27 -8.77 -15.08
CA VAL A 43 7.57 -8.23 -16.25
C VAL A 43 8.31 -7.07 -16.93
N ALA A 44 9.40 -6.59 -16.33
CA ALA A 44 10.20 -5.51 -16.87
C ALA A 44 10.81 -5.89 -18.23
N PRO A 45 10.76 -4.98 -19.23
CA PRO A 45 11.55 -5.14 -20.44
C PRO A 45 13.04 -5.35 -20.12
N PRO A 46 13.79 -6.07 -20.98
CA PRO A 46 15.22 -6.34 -20.75
C PRO A 46 16.09 -5.09 -20.62
N ALA A 47 15.66 -3.97 -21.20
CA ALA A 47 16.33 -2.68 -21.12
C ALA A 47 15.32 -1.53 -21.26
N GLY A 48 15.71 -0.34 -20.81
CA GLY A 48 14.92 0.89 -20.99
C GLY A 48 13.74 1.07 -20.03
N ALA A 49 13.62 0.23 -19.01
CA ALA A 49 12.60 0.37 -17.97
C ALA A 49 13.22 0.61 -16.59
N TRP A 50 12.50 1.37 -15.76
CA TRP A 50 12.91 1.71 -14.41
C TRP A 50 11.74 1.55 -13.45
N LEU A 51 12.07 1.24 -12.19
CA LEU A 51 11.10 1.21 -11.12
C LEU A 51 11.11 2.54 -10.37
N VAL A 52 9.96 3.21 -10.32
CA VAL A 52 9.74 4.42 -9.54
C VAL A 52 8.93 4.08 -8.30
N ASN A 53 9.36 4.65 -7.17
CA ASN A 53 8.75 4.43 -5.88
C ASN A 53 8.13 5.74 -5.37
N ASP A 54 6.82 5.88 -5.48
CA ASP A 54 6.13 7.10 -5.06
C ASP A 54 5.97 7.10 -3.54
N PRO A 55 6.42 8.13 -2.81
CA PRO A 55 6.23 8.20 -1.37
C PRO A 55 4.74 8.21 -1.02
N VAL A 56 4.42 7.99 0.26
CA VAL A 56 3.04 8.12 0.75
C VAL A 56 2.55 9.54 0.47
N HIS A 57 1.43 9.67 -0.24
CA HIS A 57 0.85 10.97 -0.57
C HIS A 57 -0.68 10.91 -0.57
N LEU A 58 -1.30 12.07 -0.41
CA LEU A 58 -2.75 12.22 -0.42
C LEU A 58 -3.27 12.33 -1.87
N LEU A 59 -4.28 11.54 -2.18
CA LEU A 59 -5.14 11.68 -3.35
C LEU A 59 -6.44 12.37 -2.96
N LEU A 60 -6.82 13.39 -3.73
CA LEU A 60 -8.07 14.10 -3.58
C LEU A 60 -9.03 13.70 -4.70
N GLY A 61 -10.19 13.20 -4.34
CA GLY A 61 -11.29 12.99 -5.29
C GLY A 61 -11.95 14.31 -5.70
N PRO A 62 -12.91 14.25 -6.65
CA PRO A 62 -13.64 15.43 -7.12
C PRO A 62 -14.23 16.23 -5.96
N GLY A 63 -13.98 17.55 -5.96
CA GLY A 63 -14.48 18.45 -4.93
C GLY A 63 -13.87 18.24 -3.53
N GLY A 64 -12.83 17.40 -3.39
CA GLY A 64 -12.18 17.11 -2.10
C GLY A 64 -12.99 16.22 -1.17
N ALA A 65 -14.12 15.66 -1.63
CA ALA A 65 -15.01 14.82 -0.83
C ALA A 65 -14.42 13.45 -0.47
N VAL A 66 -13.47 12.96 -1.29
CA VAL A 66 -12.72 11.74 -1.03
C VAL A 66 -11.26 12.11 -0.78
N ARG A 67 -10.73 11.63 0.34
CA ARG A 67 -9.35 11.87 0.76
C ARG A 67 -8.72 10.51 1.00
N ARG A 68 -7.78 10.13 0.15
CA ARG A 68 -7.21 8.78 0.17
C ARG A 68 -5.71 8.83 0.24
N TRP A 69 -5.13 8.17 1.23
CA TRP A 69 -3.69 8.06 1.36
C TRP A 69 -3.20 6.90 0.54
N GLN A 70 -2.12 7.13 -0.20
CA GLN A 70 -1.63 6.17 -1.15
C GLN A 70 -0.13 5.99 -1.07
N ARG A 71 0.30 4.74 -1.12
CA ARG A 71 1.65 4.34 -1.47
C ARG A 71 1.64 3.65 -2.83
N ALA A 72 2.51 4.04 -3.76
CA ALA A 72 2.50 3.47 -5.11
C ALA A 72 3.89 3.17 -5.66
N TRP A 73 3.93 2.21 -6.58
CA TRP A 73 5.10 1.84 -7.37
C TRP A 73 4.70 1.87 -8.84
N LYS A 74 5.64 2.25 -9.70
CA LYS A 74 5.43 2.28 -11.14
C LYS A 74 6.61 1.62 -11.84
N LEU A 75 6.31 0.74 -12.78
CA LEU A 75 7.24 0.36 -13.83
C LEU A 75 7.04 1.35 -14.98
N VAL A 76 8.11 2.03 -15.38
CA VAL A 76 8.08 3.10 -16.38
C VAL A 76 9.14 2.85 -17.45
N ASP A 77 8.92 3.37 -18.65
CA ASP A 77 9.93 3.49 -19.70
C ASP A 77 10.08 4.96 -20.14
N ASP A 78 10.83 5.21 -21.21
CA ASP A 78 11.11 6.53 -21.74
C ASP A 78 9.86 7.32 -22.18
N GLY A 79 8.76 6.62 -22.49
CA GLY A 79 7.54 7.21 -23.00
C GLY A 79 6.35 7.20 -22.03
N SER A 80 6.34 6.33 -21.02
CA SER A 80 5.09 6.02 -20.32
C SER A 80 5.24 5.28 -18.98
N VAL A 81 4.10 5.16 -18.28
CA VAL A 81 3.93 4.19 -17.20
C VAL A 81 3.45 2.88 -17.81
N LEU A 82 4.27 1.84 -17.71
CA LEU A 82 3.98 0.50 -18.22
C LEU A 82 3.00 -0.26 -17.31
N SER A 83 3.18 -0.13 -15.99
CA SER A 83 2.26 -0.66 -15.00
C SER A 83 2.44 0.03 -13.66
N ARG A 84 1.40 0.03 -12.83
CA ARG A 84 1.36 0.71 -11.54
C ARG A 84 0.71 -0.17 -10.49
N VAL A 85 1.32 -0.28 -9.32
CA VAL A 85 0.72 -0.89 -8.13
C VAL A 85 0.48 0.21 -7.11
N ALA A 86 -0.68 0.22 -6.46
CA ALA A 86 -0.97 1.14 -5.38
C ALA A 86 -1.64 0.43 -4.20
N ILE A 87 -1.23 0.82 -3.00
CA ILE A 87 -1.95 0.56 -1.76
C ILE A 87 -2.59 1.86 -1.32
N GLU A 88 -3.90 1.82 -1.13
CA GLU A 88 -4.71 2.97 -0.78
C GLU A 88 -5.47 2.72 0.53
N VAL A 89 -5.64 3.76 1.33
CA VAL A 89 -6.47 3.76 2.55
C VAL A 89 -7.29 5.04 2.58
N ASP A 90 -8.60 4.91 2.76
CA ASP A 90 -9.50 6.06 2.85
C ASP A 90 -9.31 6.79 4.19
N GLU A 91 -9.26 8.12 4.19
CA GLU A 91 -9.13 8.89 5.42
C GLU A 91 -10.43 8.84 6.26
N ALA A 92 -11.58 8.66 5.60
CA ALA A 92 -12.87 8.52 6.28
C ALA A 92 -13.11 7.10 6.84
N ASP A 93 -12.46 6.09 6.25
CA ASP A 93 -12.46 4.70 6.73
C ASP A 93 -11.02 4.18 6.79
N ASP A 94 -10.36 4.47 7.92
CA ASP A 94 -8.95 4.13 8.16
C ASP A 94 -8.71 2.64 8.47
N THR A 95 -9.71 1.79 8.26
CA THR A 95 -9.69 0.37 8.60
C THR A 95 -9.54 -0.55 7.40
N ASP A 96 -9.99 -0.11 6.22
CA ASP A 96 -9.97 -0.90 4.99
C ASP A 96 -8.74 -0.53 4.13
N VAL A 97 -8.00 -1.56 3.70
CA VAL A 97 -6.86 -1.39 2.80
C VAL A 97 -7.25 -1.86 1.42
N LEU A 98 -7.08 -0.99 0.42
CA LEU A 98 -7.33 -1.29 -0.98
C LEU A 98 -6.03 -1.49 -1.74
N ALA A 99 -5.96 -2.53 -2.57
CA ALA A 99 -4.88 -2.74 -3.52
C ALA A 99 -5.37 -2.52 -4.95
N ARG A 100 -4.59 -1.78 -5.74
CA ARG A 100 -4.88 -1.45 -7.14
C ARG A 100 -3.71 -1.83 -8.03
N VAL A 101 -4.00 -2.37 -9.20
CA VAL A 101 -3.06 -2.46 -10.33
C VAL A 101 -3.61 -1.64 -11.48
N ASP A 102 -2.83 -0.69 -11.96
CA ASP A 102 -3.22 0.34 -12.92
C ASP A 102 -4.49 1.07 -12.47
N ALA A 103 -5.60 0.87 -13.19
CA ALA A 103 -6.91 1.44 -12.87
C ALA A 103 -7.79 0.47 -12.06
N GLU A 104 -7.44 -0.82 -11.96
CA GLU A 104 -8.30 -1.87 -11.43
C GLU A 104 -8.04 -2.15 -9.96
N VAL A 105 -9.12 -2.19 -9.17
CA VAL A 105 -9.06 -2.64 -7.77
C VAL A 105 -8.98 -4.16 -7.76
N ILE A 106 -7.85 -4.69 -7.30
CA ILE A 106 -7.60 -6.15 -7.31
C ILE A 106 -8.01 -6.83 -6.00
N GLY A 107 -8.30 -6.04 -4.97
CA GLY A 107 -8.75 -6.52 -3.67
C GLY A 107 -8.81 -5.40 -2.65
N HIS A 108 -9.58 -5.65 -1.60
CA HIS A 108 -9.62 -4.81 -0.42
C HIS A 108 -9.95 -5.65 0.81
N GLY A 109 -9.66 -5.13 1.99
CA GLY A 109 -10.03 -5.78 3.24
C GLY A 109 -9.43 -5.12 4.47
N VAL A 110 -10.01 -5.50 5.62
CA VAL A 110 -9.54 -5.05 6.93
C VAL A 110 -8.38 -5.94 7.37
N PRO A 111 -7.19 -5.39 7.65
CA PRO A 111 -6.09 -6.20 8.15
C PRO A 111 -6.39 -6.81 9.53
N PRO A 112 -5.88 -8.03 9.83
CA PRO A 112 -6.30 -8.78 11.02
C PRO A 112 -5.94 -8.10 12.35
N TRP A 113 -4.89 -7.29 12.41
CA TRP A 113 -4.57 -6.52 13.64
C TRP A 113 -5.52 -5.34 13.87
N ILE A 114 -6.21 -4.87 12.83
CA ILE A 114 -7.29 -3.89 12.96
C ILE A 114 -8.55 -4.59 13.46
N GLU A 115 -8.89 -5.76 12.93
CA GLU A 115 -9.99 -6.59 13.44
C GLU A 115 -9.81 -6.95 14.92
N GLU A 116 -8.61 -7.39 15.31
CA GLU A 116 -8.24 -7.68 16.71
C GLU A 116 -8.44 -6.45 17.61
N ARG A 117 -8.01 -5.27 17.15
CA ARG A 117 -8.20 -4.00 17.86
C ARG A 117 -9.68 -3.64 18.00
N LEU A 118 -10.47 -3.81 16.94
CA LEU A 118 -11.90 -3.45 16.92
C LEU A 118 -12.74 -4.38 17.81
N THR A 119 -12.39 -5.66 17.86
CA THR A 119 -13.09 -6.67 18.67
C THR A 119 -12.66 -6.67 20.14
N GLY A 120 -11.52 -6.05 20.47
CA GLY A 120 -10.96 -6.04 21.83
C GLY A 120 -10.53 -7.43 22.31
N ALA A 121 -10.44 -8.41 21.42
CA ALA A 121 -10.06 -9.77 21.77
C ALA A 121 -8.58 -9.82 22.21
N PRO A 122 -8.24 -10.54 23.28
CA PRO A 122 -6.84 -10.71 23.68
C PRO A 122 -6.08 -11.42 22.56
N ALA A 123 -5.17 -10.69 21.92
CA ALA A 123 -4.30 -11.21 20.88
C ALA A 123 -3.25 -12.14 21.48
N VAL A 124 -3.26 -13.41 21.07
CA VAL A 124 -2.15 -14.34 21.31
C VAL A 124 -1.00 -13.94 20.37
N PRO A 125 0.17 -13.49 20.87
CA PRO A 125 1.17 -12.82 20.02
C PRO A 125 1.64 -13.63 18.81
N ALA A 126 1.83 -14.94 18.99
CA ALA A 126 2.26 -15.84 17.91
C ALA A 126 1.19 -16.00 16.81
N GLU A 127 -0.08 -16.08 17.21
CA GLU A 127 -1.21 -16.21 16.27
C GLU A 127 -1.45 -14.90 15.52
N SER A 128 -1.41 -13.76 16.21
CA SER A 128 -1.51 -12.43 15.56
C SER A 128 -0.38 -12.20 14.55
N ALA A 129 0.85 -12.61 14.89
CA ALA A 129 1.97 -12.54 13.95
C ALA A 129 1.77 -13.47 12.74
N ALA A 130 1.25 -14.68 12.95
CA ALA A 130 0.94 -15.61 11.86
C ALA A 130 -0.18 -15.07 10.95
N ARG A 131 -1.28 -14.54 11.52
CA ARG A 131 -2.37 -13.89 10.77
C ARG A 131 -1.87 -12.72 9.95
N ARG A 132 -1.06 -11.83 10.55
CA ARG A 132 -0.43 -10.71 9.85
C ARG A 132 0.42 -11.17 8.67
N ARG A 133 1.29 -12.16 8.87
CA ARG A 133 2.13 -12.70 7.78
C ARG A 133 1.30 -13.30 6.65
N ARG A 134 0.24 -14.03 6.99
CA ARG A 134 -0.65 -14.62 6.00
C ARG A 134 -1.38 -13.56 5.18
N TYR A 135 -1.97 -12.57 5.84
CA TYR A 135 -2.61 -11.45 5.19
C TYR A 135 -1.66 -10.74 4.20
N LEU A 136 -0.44 -10.42 4.63
CA LEU A 136 0.57 -9.80 3.76
C LEU A 136 0.96 -10.69 2.57
N ALA A 137 1.11 -12.00 2.80
CA ALA A 137 1.42 -12.95 1.74
C ALA A 137 0.29 -13.09 0.72
N ASP A 138 -0.96 -13.05 1.17
CA ASP A 138 -2.13 -13.14 0.30
C ASP A 138 -2.27 -11.87 -0.56
N VAL A 139 -2.07 -10.68 0.01
CA VAL A 139 -2.03 -9.42 -0.75
C VAL A 139 -0.88 -9.41 -1.77
N ALA A 140 0.33 -9.82 -1.36
CA ALA A 140 1.49 -9.92 -2.25
C ALA A 140 1.23 -10.88 -3.42
N ARG A 141 0.63 -12.05 -3.15
CA ARG A 141 0.26 -13.02 -4.18
C ARG A 141 -0.76 -12.45 -5.16
N SER A 142 -1.79 -11.76 -4.69
CA SER A 142 -2.77 -11.12 -5.58
C SER A 142 -2.12 -10.09 -6.50
N ILE A 143 -1.22 -9.25 -5.96
CA ILE A 143 -0.46 -8.27 -6.77
C ILE A 143 0.38 -9.01 -7.82
N GLU A 144 1.13 -10.03 -7.41
CA GLU A 144 1.98 -10.82 -8.29
C GLU A 144 1.20 -11.42 -9.45
N LEU A 145 0.08 -12.09 -9.17
CA LEU A 145 -0.77 -12.72 -10.19
C LEU A 145 -1.28 -11.71 -11.21
N VAL A 146 -1.78 -10.55 -10.75
CA VAL A 146 -2.32 -9.52 -11.65
C VAL A 146 -1.22 -8.84 -12.45
N VAL A 147 -0.12 -8.43 -11.81
CA VAL A 147 1.02 -7.78 -12.49
C VAL A 147 1.63 -8.69 -13.54
N THR A 148 1.79 -9.98 -13.23
CA THR A 148 2.36 -10.96 -14.17
C THR A 148 1.36 -11.48 -15.21
N ARG A 149 0.09 -11.03 -15.13
CA ARG A 149 -1.04 -11.55 -15.93
C ARG A 149 -1.15 -13.07 -15.89
N GLN A 150 -0.78 -13.67 -14.76
CA GLN A 150 -1.11 -15.06 -14.48
C GLN A 150 -2.55 -15.09 -14.00
N GLU A 151 -3.49 -15.11 -14.95
CA GLU A 151 -4.89 -15.37 -14.64
C GLU A 151 -5.00 -16.73 -13.93
N LEU A 152 -5.71 -16.76 -12.80
CA LEU A 152 -6.27 -18.03 -12.32
C LEU A 152 -7.22 -18.52 -13.41
N VAL A 153 -6.75 -19.48 -14.21
CA VAL A 153 -7.64 -20.39 -14.91
C VAL A 153 -8.33 -21.21 -13.83
N LEU A 154 -9.37 -20.65 -13.22
CA LEU A 154 -10.41 -21.43 -12.56
C LEU A 154 -11.13 -22.15 -13.69
N GLN A 155 -10.67 -23.36 -14.02
CA GLN A 155 -11.42 -24.24 -14.89
C GLN A 155 -12.76 -24.58 -14.21
N PRO A 156 -13.86 -24.66 -15.01
CA PRO A 156 -15.19 -24.96 -14.51
C PRO A 156 -15.32 -26.37 -13.90
#